data_AF-A0A7S0AX55-F1
#
_entry.id   AF-A0A7S0AX55-F1
#
_cell.length_a   1.000
_cell.length_b   1.000
_cell.length_c   1.000
_cell.angle_alpha   90.00
_cell.angle_beta   90.00
_cell.angle_gamma   90.00
#
_symmetry.space_group_name_H-M   'P 1'
#
loop_
_entity.id
_entity.type
_entity.pdbx_description
1 polymer ?
#
loop_
_entity_poly.entity_id
_entity_poly.type
_entity_poly.pdbx_seq_one_letter_code
_entity_poly.pdbx_strand_id
1 'polypeptide(L)'
;VCVCVCVSPPTMAQLNILGTPLEQCSRPEDPVTGWFRDGFARYDPADPGCHVVAAELTLDFLLFTKSRGNPLYQPPWYVRWLCGFQGLEPGQRWALCAMRWKEAHEAGCAPPILAKATHQRALAFVPREVLLSYAIDLHNPLQGG
;
A
#
# COMPACT_ATOMS: atom_id res chain seq x y z
N VAL A 1 -20.34 11.39 -30.87
CA VAL A 1 -20.63 10.84 -29.52
C VAL A 1 -19.53 11.34 -28.61
N CYS A 2 -19.75 12.50 -27.96
CA CYS A 2 -18.77 13.07 -27.04
C CYS A 2 -18.91 12.31 -25.72
N VAL A 3 -17.94 11.46 -25.39
CA VAL A 3 -17.93 10.75 -24.10
C VAL A 3 -17.58 11.79 -23.05
N CYS A 4 -18.58 12.26 -22.30
CA CYS A 4 -18.35 12.99 -21.07
C CYS A 4 -17.54 12.08 -20.13
N VAL A 5 -16.23 12.28 -20.08
CA VAL A 5 -15.41 11.78 -19.00
C VAL A 5 -15.86 12.54 -17.77
N CYS A 6 -16.53 11.87 -16.85
CA CYS A 6 -16.83 12.40 -15.53
C CYS A 6 -15.50 12.63 -14.80
N VAL A 7 -14.88 13.79 -15.02
CA VAL A 7 -13.75 14.24 -14.22
C VAL A 7 -14.34 14.64 -12.87
N SER A 8 -14.28 13.73 -11.90
CA SER A 8 -14.54 14.05 -10.50
C SER A 8 -13.67 15.25 -10.10
N PRO A 9 -14.18 16.21 -9.31
CA PRO A 9 -13.39 17.37 -8.89
C PRO A 9 -12.11 16.90 -8.20
N PRO A 10 -10.98 17.62 -8.33
CA PRO A 10 -9.75 17.24 -7.66
C PRO A 10 -9.98 17.40 -6.15
N THR A 11 -10.28 16.29 -5.49
CA THR A 11 -9.84 16.11 -4.11
C THR A 11 -8.36 16.45 -4.13
N MET A 12 -7.90 17.41 -3.31
CA MET A 12 -6.51 17.85 -3.30
C MET A 12 -5.61 16.63 -3.38
N ALA A 13 -4.98 16.43 -4.55
CA ALA A 13 -4.30 15.20 -4.85
C ALA A 13 -3.18 15.07 -3.83
N GLN A 14 -3.28 14.07 -2.96
CA GLN A 14 -2.23 13.81 -1.99
C GLN A 14 -0.96 13.41 -2.73
N LEU A 15 0.20 13.67 -2.13
CA LEU A 15 1.49 13.44 -2.78
C LEU A 15 2.10 12.12 -2.33
N ASN A 16 2.77 11.45 -3.27
CA ASN A 16 3.60 10.28 -2.96
C ASN A 16 4.99 10.70 -2.45
N ILE A 17 5.82 9.72 -2.09
CA ILE A 17 7.17 9.96 -1.54
C ILE A 17 8.14 10.65 -2.54
N LEU A 18 7.80 10.67 -3.83
CA LEU A 18 8.52 11.37 -4.90
C LEU A 18 8.06 12.82 -5.08
N GLY A 19 6.99 13.25 -4.39
CA GLY A 19 6.42 14.58 -4.51
C GLY A 19 5.48 14.76 -5.70
N THR A 20 5.08 13.68 -6.39
CA THR A 20 4.09 13.71 -7.46
C THR A 20 2.72 13.23 -6.95
N PRO A 21 1.62 13.41 -7.72
CA PRO A 21 0.30 12.94 -7.31
C PRO A 21 0.29 11.44 -6.96
N LEU A 22 -0.45 11.07 -5.91
CA LEU A 22 -0.56 9.70 -5.43
C LEU A 22 -1.29 8.81 -6.45
N GLU A 23 -0.61 7.75 -6.89
CA GLU A 23 -1.18 6.75 -7.80
C GLU A 23 -1.98 5.67 -7.03
N GLN A 24 -2.79 4.91 -7.76
CA GLN A 24 -3.58 3.82 -7.21
C GLN A 24 -2.67 2.65 -6.77
N CYS A 25 -2.94 2.06 -5.61
CA CYS A 25 -2.17 0.95 -5.05
C CYS A 25 -2.61 -0.40 -5.60
N SER A 26 -3.91 -0.73 -5.50
CA SER A 26 -4.43 -2.05 -5.89
C SER A 26 -4.62 -2.15 -7.42
N ARG A 27 -4.31 -3.32 -7.99
CA ARG A 27 -4.69 -3.66 -9.37
C ARG A 27 -6.19 -3.99 -9.46
N PRO A 28 -6.79 -4.04 -10.66
CA PRO A 28 -8.19 -4.45 -10.83
C PRO A 28 -8.51 -5.84 -10.27
N GLU A 29 -7.55 -6.78 -10.33
CA GLU A 29 -7.64 -8.14 -9.80
C GLU A 29 -7.34 -8.26 -8.30
N ASP A 30 -6.75 -7.23 -7.68
CA ASP A 30 -6.42 -7.22 -6.25
C ASP A 30 -7.64 -6.86 -5.40
N PRO A 31 -7.71 -7.31 -4.13
CA PRO A 31 -8.71 -6.82 -3.19
C PRO A 31 -8.59 -5.30 -2.99
N VAL A 32 -9.74 -4.61 -2.87
CA VAL A 32 -9.74 -3.14 -2.70
C VAL A 32 -9.09 -2.76 -1.37
N THR A 33 -8.01 -1.98 -1.48
CA THR A 33 -7.16 -1.57 -0.37
C THR A 33 -7.47 -0.15 0.12
N GLY A 34 -6.70 0.32 1.10
CA GLY A 34 -6.75 1.66 1.65
C GLY A 34 -7.70 1.82 2.82
N TRP A 35 -7.41 2.77 3.70
CA TRP A 35 -8.27 3.15 4.83
C TRP A 35 -9.70 3.47 4.37
N PHE A 36 -9.84 4.20 3.26
CA PHE A 36 -11.12 4.58 2.67
C PHE A 36 -11.75 3.51 1.77
N ARG A 37 -11.11 2.35 1.59
CA ARG A 37 -11.56 1.28 0.68
C ARG A 37 -11.80 1.75 -0.76
N ASP A 38 -10.86 2.52 -1.28
CA ASP A 38 -10.93 3.12 -2.62
C ASP A 38 -9.70 2.81 -3.48
N GLY A 39 -8.80 1.95 -3.00
CA GLY A 39 -7.62 1.52 -3.73
C GLY A 39 -6.38 2.40 -3.56
N PHE A 40 -6.42 3.46 -2.74
CA PHE A 40 -5.30 4.37 -2.54
C PHE A 40 -4.74 4.29 -1.11
N ALA A 41 -3.41 4.47 -0.96
CA ALA A 41 -2.76 4.58 0.33
C ALA A 41 -2.81 6.02 0.89
N ARG A 42 -4.01 6.62 0.88
CA ARG A 42 -4.21 8.00 1.34
C ARG A 42 -4.00 8.13 2.84
N TYR A 43 -3.38 9.23 3.25
CA TYR A 43 -3.30 9.64 4.64
C TYR A 43 -4.62 10.25 5.11
N ASP A 44 -5.00 9.89 6.33
CA ASP A 44 -6.06 10.48 7.12
C ASP A 44 -5.56 10.61 8.57
N PRO A 45 -5.62 11.79 9.20
CA PRO A 45 -5.35 11.91 10.63
C PRO A 45 -6.22 11.00 11.52
N ALA A 46 -7.39 10.58 11.04
CA ALA A 46 -8.27 9.65 11.74
C ALA A 46 -7.92 8.17 11.53
N ASP A 47 -6.95 7.84 10.66
CA ASP A 47 -6.45 6.47 10.50
C ASP A 47 -5.34 6.18 11.54
N PRO A 48 -5.65 5.46 12.64
CA PRO A 48 -4.67 5.18 13.69
C PRO A 48 -3.53 4.28 13.19
N GLY A 49 -3.77 3.48 12.15
CA GLY A 49 -2.77 2.61 11.54
C GLY A 49 -1.85 3.36 10.56
N CYS A 50 -2.25 4.53 10.07
CA CYS A 50 -1.52 5.27 9.04
C CYS A 50 -1.15 4.36 7.85
N HIS A 51 -2.15 3.89 7.11
CA HIS A 51 -2.05 2.98 5.97
C HIS A 51 -1.55 3.71 4.71
N VAL A 52 -0.30 4.18 4.77
CA VAL A 52 0.31 5.08 3.78
C VAL A 52 1.39 4.43 2.93
N VAL A 53 1.78 3.18 3.21
CA VAL A 53 2.80 2.45 2.45
C VAL A 53 2.13 1.48 1.49
N ALA A 54 2.20 1.74 0.19
CA ALA A 54 1.70 0.83 -0.83
C ALA A 54 2.75 -0.24 -1.12
N ALA A 55 2.45 -1.49 -0.83
CA ALA A 55 3.38 -2.61 -0.97
C ALA A 55 2.81 -3.77 -1.77
N GLU A 56 3.68 -4.50 -2.46
CA GLU A 56 3.36 -5.79 -3.06
C GLU A 56 3.76 -6.91 -2.09
N LEU A 57 2.78 -7.66 -1.61
CA LEU A 57 2.95 -8.53 -0.45
C LEU A 57 3.82 -9.73 -0.78
N THR A 58 4.79 -10.03 0.08
CA THR A 58 5.59 -11.25 0.01
C THR A 58 5.09 -12.26 1.04
N LEU A 59 5.36 -13.54 0.81
CA LEU A 59 5.03 -14.59 1.79
C LEU A 59 5.76 -14.35 3.12
N ASP A 60 7.04 -13.96 3.06
CA ASP A 60 7.84 -13.68 4.26
C ASP A 60 7.24 -12.56 5.11
N PHE A 61 6.81 -11.46 4.47
CA PHE A 61 6.11 -10.38 5.17
C PHE A 61 4.80 -10.86 5.79
N LEU A 62 4.01 -11.63 5.03
CA LEU A 62 2.71 -12.15 5.47
C LEU A 62 2.81 -13.09 6.67
N LEU A 63 3.83 -13.96 6.69
CA LEU A 63 4.12 -14.83 7.82
C LEU A 63 4.66 -14.03 9.02
N PHE A 64 5.54 -13.07 8.77
CA PHE A 64 6.07 -12.19 9.81
C PHE A 64 4.95 -11.39 10.49
N THR A 65 4.13 -10.67 9.74
CA THR A 65 3.06 -9.83 10.30
C THR A 65 2.02 -10.66 11.05
N LYS A 66 1.74 -11.88 10.59
CA LYS A 66 0.92 -12.87 11.32
C LYS A 66 1.55 -13.23 12.67
N SER A 67 2.86 -13.50 12.72
CA SER A 67 3.58 -13.77 13.97
C SER A 67 3.57 -12.59 14.95
N ARG A 68 3.38 -11.36 14.44
CA ARG A 68 3.26 -10.12 15.22
C ARG A 68 1.82 -9.74 15.57
N GLY A 69 0.88 -10.68 15.44
CA GLY A 69 -0.53 -10.50 15.80
C GLY A 69 -1.36 -9.72 14.78
N ASN A 70 -0.88 -9.58 13.54
CA ASN A 70 -1.62 -8.97 12.44
C ASN A 70 -1.82 -9.99 11.30
N PRO A 71 -2.76 -10.95 11.43
CA PRO A 71 -2.92 -12.03 10.48
C PRO A 71 -3.60 -11.55 9.18
N LEU A 72 -2.82 -10.97 8.27
CA LEU A 72 -3.27 -10.62 6.93
C LEU A 72 -3.41 -11.86 6.02
N TYR A 73 -2.56 -12.86 6.23
CA TYR A 73 -2.61 -14.14 5.53
C TYR A 73 -3.34 -15.20 6.33
N GLN A 74 -4.33 -15.84 5.70
CA GLN A 74 -5.19 -16.85 6.32
C GLN A 74 -5.70 -16.39 7.71
N PRO A 75 -6.51 -15.31 7.76
CA PRO A 75 -6.99 -14.76 9.01
C PRO A 75 -7.86 -15.78 9.76
N PRO A 76 -7.92 -15.70 11.10
CA PRO A 76 -8.83 -16.53 11.90
C PRO A 76 -10.28 -16.44 11.40
N TRP A 77 -11.03 -17.54 11.52
CA TRP A 77 -12.39 -17.65 10.98
C TRP A 77 -13.34 -16.55 11.47
N TYR A 78 -13.19 -16.08 12.72
CA TYR A 78 -14.04 -15.03 13.29
C TYR A 78 -13.82 -13.67 12.61
N VAL A 79 -12.60 -13.37 12.13
CA VAL A 79 -12.32 -12.13 11.38
C VAL A 79 -13.03 -12.16 10.03
N ARG A 80 -13.00 -13.32 9.35
CA ARG A 80 -13.73 -13.52 8.09
C ARG A 80 -15.22 -13.34 8.28
N TRP A 81 -15.78 -13.86 9.38
CA TRP A 81 -17.20 -13.75 9.69
C TRP A 81 -17.64 -12.34 10.07
N LEU A 82 -16.91 -11.67 10.97
CA LEU A 82 -17.30 -10.37 11.51
C LEU A 82 -17.01 -9.21 10.55
N CYS A 83 -15.95 -9.32 9.76
CA CYS A 83 -15.44 -8.21 8.93
C CYS A 83 -15.46 -8.50 7.43
N GLY A 84 -15.80 -9.72 7.00
CA GLY A 84 -15.79 -10.11 5.58
C GLY A 84 -14.40 -10.23 4.95
N PHE A 85 -13.32 -9.99 5.71
CA PHE A 85 -11.95 -10.01 5.20
C PHE A 85 -11.48 -11.45 4.93
N GLN A 86 -11.29 -11.79 3.65
CA GLN A 86 -10.94 -13.14 3.22
C GLN A 86 -9.46 -13.50 3.44
N GLY A 87 -8.62 -12.50 3.71
CA GLY A 87 -7.16 -12.62 3.72
C GLY A 87 -6.53 -12.10 2.42
N LEU A 88 -5.22 -11.92 2.47
CA LEU A 88 -4.40 -11.48 1.34
C LEU A 88 -3.39 -12.55 0.99
N GLU A 89 -3.00 -12.60 -0.28
CA GLU A 89 -2.06 -13.56 -0.85
C GLU A 89 -0.76 -12.87 -1.31
N PRO A 90 0.37 -13.60 -1.41
CA PRO A 90 1.58 -13.07 -2.02
C PRO A 90 1.34 -12.55 -3.44
N GLY A 91 1.99 -11.44 -3.80
CA GLY A 91 1.84 -10.75 -5.08
C GLY A 91 0.70 -9.73 -5.13
N GLN A 92 -0.24 -9.76 -4.18
CA GLN A 92 -1.30 -8.75 -4.11
C GLN A 92 -0.76 -7.43 -3.58
N ARG A 93 -1.33 -6.31 -4.05
CA ARG A 93 -0.96 -4.98 -3.57
C ARG A 93 -1.87 -4.50 -2.47
N TRP A 94 -1.26 -3.96 -1.41
CA TRP A 94 -1.99 -3.50 -0.23
C TRP A 94 -1.36 -2.26 0.42
N ALA A 95 -2.19 -1.47 1.07
CA ALA A 95 -1.80 -0.28 1.81
C ALA A 95 -1.54 -0.70 3.25
N LEU A 96 -0.27 -0.68 3.64
CA LEU A 96 0.21 -1.11 4.94
C LEU A 96 0.36 0.06 5.89
N CYS A 97 0.09 -0.21 7.17
CA CYS A 97 0.49 0.63 8.28
C CYS A 97 2.00 0.91 8.19
N ALA A 98 2.39 2.19 8.23
CA ALA A 98 3.80 2.59 8.11
C ALA A 98 4.69 1.95 9.20
N MET A 99 4.19 1.85 10.44
CA MET A 99 4.91 1.21 11.53
C MET A 99 5.09 -0.31 11.32
N ARG A 100 4.10 -0.99 10.72
CA ARG A 100 4.23 -2.42 10.43
C ARG A 100 5.19 -2.71 9.30
N TRP A 101 5.24 -1.85 8.28
CA TRP A 101 6.25 -1.96 7.24
C TRP A 101 7.65 -1.72 7.83
N LYS A 102 7.81 -0.71 8.70
CA LYS A 102 9.07 -0.42 9.40
C LYS A 102 9.55 -1.61 10.24
N GLU A 103 8.66 -2.21 11.04
CA GLU A 103 8.97 -3.38 11.86
C GLU A 103 9.46 -4.56 11.00
N ALA A 104 8.83 -4.77 9.84
CA ALA A 104 9.26 -5.80 8.89
C ALA A 104 10.63 -5.48 8.25
N HIS A 105 10.92 -4.20 8.00
CA HIS A 105 12.23 -3.77 7.49
C HIS A 105 13.33 -4.06 8.51
N GLU A 106 13.11 -3.70 9.78
CA GLU A 106 14.04 -3.98 10.88
C GLU A 106 14.25 -5.49 11.10
N ALA A 107 13.25 -6.31 10.78
CA ALA A 107 13.33 -7.78 10.83
C ALA A 107 13.87 -8.43 9.55
N GLY A 108 14.21 -7.66 8.51
CA GLY A 108 14.74 -8.18 7.24
C GLY A 108 13.71 -8.85 6.32
N CYS A 109 12.42 -8.63 6.54
CA CYS A 109 11.32 -9.24 5.79
C CYS A 109 10.32 -8.21 5.23
N ALA A 110 10.74 -6.95 5.05
CA ALA A 110 9.91 -5.92 4.44
C ALA A 110 9.56 -6.28 2.98
N PRO A 111 8.29 -6.12 2.57
CA PRO A 111 7.87 -6.32 1.19
C PRO A 111 8.32 -5.14 0.31
N PRO A 112 8.51 -5.36 -1.01
CA PRO A 112 8.74 -4.29 -1.96
C PRO A 112 7.59 -3.29 -1.97
N ILE A 113 7.90 -2.04 -2.31
CA ILE A 113 6.93 -0.94 -2.32
C ILE A 113 6.70 -0.37 -3.71
N LEU A 114 5.58 0.32 -3.85
CA LEU A 114 5.23 1.14 -5.01
C LEU A 114 5.47 2.59 -4.60
N ALA A 115 6.59 3.18 -5.01
CA ALA A 115 6.97 4.54 -4.65
C ALA A 115 5.95 5.58 -5.14
N LYS A 116 5.33 5.36 -6.31
CA LYS A 116 4.32 6.28 -6.87
C LYS A 116 2.97 6.21 -6.16
N ALA A 117 2.68 5.08 -5.50
CA ALA A 117 1.46 4.86 -4.73
C ALA A 117 1.66 4.96 -3.21
N THR A 118 2.89 5.16 -2.73
CA THR A 118 3.20 5.33 -1.30
C THR A 118 3.16 6.80 -0.92
N HIS A 119 2.29 7.15 0.02
CA HIS A 119 2.04 8.53 0.40
C HIS A 119 3.22 9.14 1.17
N GLN A 120 3.49 10.44 0.96
CA GLN A 120 4.63 11.16 1.56
C GLN A 120 4.69 11.09 3.10
N ARG A 121 3.55 10.84 3.76
CA ARG A 121 3.49 10.66 5.21
C ARG A 121 4.34 9.49 5.70
N ALA A 122 4.60 8.48 4.86
CA ALA A 122 5.51 7.38 5.16
C ALA A 122 6.91 7.88 5.58
N LEU A 123 7.34 9.04 5.06
CA LEU A 123 8.63 9.67 5.36
C LEU A 123 8.79 10.12 6.82
N ALA A 124 7.69 10.24 7.57
CA ALA A 124 7.73 10.50 9.00
C ALA A 124 8.16 9.25 9.82
N PHE A 125 8.11 8.06 9.21
CA PHE A 125 8.36 6.78 9.88
C PHE A 125 9.62 6.09 9.36
N VAL A 126 9.86 6.18 8.05
CA VAL A 126 10.96 5.51 7.35
C VAL A 126 11.64 6.52 6.41
N PRO A 127 12.98 6.63 6.42
CA PRO A 127 13.70 7.52 5.50
C PRO A 127 13.37 7.22 4.03
N ARG A 128 13.39 8.27 3.20
CA ARG A 128 13.08 8.15 1.76
C ARG A 128 14.01 7.14 1.09
N GLU A 129 15.29 7.17 1.40
CA GLU A 129 16.32 6.34 0.80
C GLU A 129 16.07 4.86 1.07
N VAL A 130 15.63 4.54 2.29
CA VAL A 130 15.23 3.17 2.66
C VAL A 130 14.02 2.76 1.83
N LEU A 131 12.94 3.55 1.79
CA LEU A 131 11.75 3.21 1.00
C LEU A 131 12.09 3.03 -0.50
N LEU A 132 12.89 3.93 -1.07
CA LEU A 132 13.29 3.85 -2.48
C LEU A 132 14.13 2.61 -2.79
N SER A 133 14.91 2.09 -1.82
CA SER A 133 15.66 0.85 -2.02
C SER A 133 14.77 -0.39 -2.19
N TYR A 134 13.50 -0.32 -1.77
CA TYR A 134 12.49 -1.38 -1.96
C TYR A 134 11.54 -1.11 -3.14
N ALA A 135 11.69 0.00 -3.87
CA ALA A 135 10.73 0.42 -4.87
C ALA A 135 10.84 -0.39 -6.18
N ILE A 136 9.72 -0.94 -6.65
CA ILE A 136 9.65 -1.77 -7.87
C ILE A 136 9.02 -1.06 -9.08
N ASP A 137 8.56 0.18 -8.93
CA ASP A 137 7.79 0.95 -9.92
C ASP A 137 8.53 2.19 -10.46
N LEU A 138 9.81 2.34 -10.12
CA LEU A 138 10.67 3.45 -10.58
C LEU A 138 11.32 3.21 -11.94
N HIS A 139 11.42 1.95 -12.38
CA HIS A 139 11.92 1.61 -13.70
C HIS A 139 10.76 1.55 -14.69
N ASN A 140 10.78 2.43 -15.69
CA ASN A 140 9.98 2.25 -16.89
C ASN A 140 10.93 1.91 -18.05
N PRO A 141 10.94 0.67 -18.58
CA PRO A 141 11.69 0.36 -19.80
C PRO A 141 11.14 1.01 -21.08
N LEU A 142 10.11 1.87 -21.03
CA LEU A 142 9.45 2.41 -22.22
C LEU A 142 9.63 3.93 -22.41
N GLN A 143 10.88 4.39 -22.40
CA GLN A 143 11.29 5.55 -23.21
C GLN A 143 12.66 5.26 -23.82
N GLY A 144 12.67 4.81 -25.08
CA GLY A 144 13.88 4.62 -25.87
C GLY A 144 13.59 3.89 -27.17
N GLY A 145 13.38 4.63 -28.26
CA GLY A 145 13.18 4.13 -29.63
C GLY A 145 12.07 4.85 -30.38
#